data_AF-A0A3P0NNH0-F1
#
_entry.id   AF-A0A3P0NNH0-F1
#
_cell.length_a   1.000
_cell.length_b   1.000
_cell.length_c   1.000
_cell.angle_alpha   90.00
_cell.angle_beta   90.00
_cell.angle_gamma   90.00
#
_symmetry.space_group_name_H-M   'P 1'
#
loop_
_entity.id
_entity.type
_entity.pdbx_description
1 polymer ?
#
loop_
_entity_poly.entity_id
_entity_poly.type
_entity_poly.pdbx_seq_one_letter_code
_entity_poly.pdbx_strand_id
1 'polypeptide(L)'
;MNDLAPDLAHTLRASCDACFGTPTVWPLVERAYREPQRFYHTLAHLAELFEHLAPYRAEPLWPAIELAVWAHDVVYATTLPDHAENEARSAQWLVQIAQTHCTEGWRRAHASHVSIAHALVLATKAHRLPDAFGADPDVQRAGRIFLDADLAILAAAPDRLREYDRAIAREWAQDPDAPSAAFRIGRRQALEHLREQDPLFQSAEFAPLTPVARRNLDTLIRAYA
;
A
#
# COMPACT_ATOMS: atom_id res chain seq x y z
N MET A 1 9.84 16.33 -9.56
CA MET A 1 10.44 15.17 -10.24
C MET A 1 9.39 14.07 -10.30
N ASN A 2 8.52 14.10 -11.31
CA ASN A 2 7.52 13.04 -11.53
C ASN A 2 7.74 12.35 -12.89
N ASP A 3 8.94 12.49 -13.46
CA ASP A 3 9.37 11.69 -14.61
C ASP A 3 9.91 10.37 -14.07
N LEU A 4 8.99 9.48 -13.75
CA LEU A 4 9.32 8.05 -13.74
C LEU A 4 9.73 7.69 -15.16
N ALA A 5 10.93 7.13 -15.31
CA ALA A 5 11.41 6.65 -16.60
C ALA A 5 10.30 5.80 -17.27
N PRO A 6 10.05 5.96 -18.58
CA PRO A 6 9.09 5.12 -19.33
C PRO A 6 9.23 3.61 -19.07
N ASP A 7 10.42 3.21 -18.64
CA ASP A 7 10.82 1.87 -18.23
C ASP A 7 10.07 1.32 -17.01
N LEU A 8 9.68 2.15 -16.03
CA LEU A 8 9.10 1.65 -14.78
C LEU A 8 7.70 1.07 -14.97
N ALA A 9 6.83 1.81 -15.66
CA ALA A 9 5.48 1.34 -15.94
C ALA A 9 5.49 0.07 -16.80
N HIS A 10 6.42 0.00 -17.76
CA HIS A 10 6.62 -1.20 -18.57
C HIS A 10 7.08 -2.40 -17.74
N THR A 11 8.07 -2.21 -16.87
CA THR A 11 8.61 -3.24 -15.97
C THR A 11 7.56 -3.75 -14.99
N LEU A 12 6.77 -2.85 -14.39
CA LEU A 12 5.68 -3.21 -13.49
C LEU A 12 4.61 -4.00 -14.22
N ARG A 13 4.18 -3.55 -15.41
CA ARG A 13 3.22 -4.28 -16.25
C ARG A 13 3.68 -5.69 -16.59
N ALA A 14 4.96 -5.85 -16.93
CA ALA A 14 5.54 -7.15 -17.28
C ALA A 14 5.58 -8.11 -16.09
N SER A 15 5.49 -7.58 -14.87
CA SER A 15 5.48 -8.34 -13.62
C SER A 15 4.07 -8.64 -13.10
N CYS A 16 3.02 -8.15 -13.76
CA CYS A 16 1.64 -8.36 -13.33
C CYS A 16 1.13 -9.79 -13.57
N ASP A 17 0.17 -10.17 -12.74
CA ASP A 17 -0.77 -11.25 -12.98
C ASP A 17 -1.39 -11.16 -14.38
N ALA A 18 -1.72 -12.34 -14.92
CA ALA A 18 -2.20 -12.52 -16.28
C ALA A 18 -3.43 -11.67 -16.64
N CYS A 19 -4.29 -11.30 -15.68
CA CYS A 19 -5.39 -10.37 -15.93
C CYS A 19 -4.97 -8.89 -15.79
N PHE A 20 -4.26 -8.56 -14.71
CA PHE A 20 -3.92 -7.16 -14.38
C PHE A 20 -2.89 -6.55 -15.35
N GLY A 21 -2.04 -7.36 -15.97
CA GLY A 21 -1.08 -6.94 -17.00
C GLY A 21 -1.68 -6.76 -18.41
N THR A 22 -2.96 -7.10 -18.60
CA THR A 22 -3.61 -7.03 -19.92
C THR A 22 -3.68 -5.59 -20.44
N PRO A 23 -3.74 -5.38 -21.78
CA PRO A 23 -3.98 -4.06 -22.35
C PRO A 23 -5.29 -3.40 -21.91
N THR A 24 -6.21 -4.16 -21.32
CA THR A 24 -7.50 -3.67 -20.83
C THR A 24 -7.41 -3.17 -19.39
N VAL A 25 -6.72 -3.90 -18.50
CA VAL A 25 -6.69 -3.59 -17.06
C VAL A 25 -5.52 -2.69 -16.69
N TRP A 26 -4.32 -2.96 -17.23
CA TRP A 26 -3.12 -2.22 -16.85
C TRP A 26 -3.26 -0.69 -16.98
N PRO A 27 -3.83 -0.13 -18.07
CA PRO A 27 -4.00 1.32 -18.18
C PRO A 27 -4.85 1.94 -17.06
N LEU A 28 -5.75 1.17 -16.44
CA LEU A 28 -6.59 1.64 -15.33
C LEU A 28 -5.75 1.77 -14.05
N VAL A 29 -4.91 0.77 -13.75
CA VAL A 29 -3.94 0.80 -12.65
C VAL A 29 -2.95 1.95 -12.88
N GLU A 30 -2.31 1.98 -14.05
CA GLU A 30 -1.31 2.99 -14.39
C GLU A 30 -1.88 4.40 -14.27
N ARG A 31 -3.09 4.65 -14.76
CA ARG A 31 -3.72 5.97 -14.65
C ARG A 31 -3.95 6.36 -13.20
N ALA A 32 -4.45 5.45 -12.36
CA ALA A 32 -4.71 5.72 -10.95
C ALA A 32 -3.43 6.16 -10.22
N TYR A 33 -2.33 5.42 -10.37
CA TYR A 33 -1.05 5.75 -9.72
C TYR A 33 -0.26 6.87 -10.39
N ARG A 34 -0.79 7.47 -11.47
CA ARG A 34 -0.25 8.66 -12.15
C ARG A 34 -1.09 9.92 -11.92
N GLU A 35 -2.15 9.84 -11.12
CA GLU A 35 -2.97 11.01 -10.85
C GLU A 35 -2.12 12.14 -10.23
N PRO A 36 -2.32 13.40 -10.67
CA PRO A 36 -1.40 14.50 -10.40
C PRO A 36 -1.32 14.90 -8.91
N GLN A 37 -2.31 14.54 -8.11
CA GLN A 37 -2.31 14.78 -6.67
C GLN A 37 -1.45 13.79 -5.88
N ARG A 38 -0.97 12.70 -6.50
CA ARG A 38 -0.14 11.68 -5.84
C ARG A 38 1.33 12.05 -5.91
N PHE A 39 1.99 12.01 -4.76
CA PHE A 39 3.42 12.31 -4.63
C PHE A 39 4.20 11.16 -3.99
N TYR A 40 3.56 10.38 -3.14
CA TYR A 40 4.10 9.15 -2.55
C TYR A 40 3.42 7.93 -3.17
N HIS A 41 2.09 7.86 -3.13
CA HIS A 41 1.28 6.73 -3.59
C HIS A 41 1.20 6.65 -5.13
N THR A 42 2.35 6.41 -5.74
CA THR A 42 2.61 6.43 -7.18
C THR A 42 3.11 5.05 -7.65
N LEU A 43 3.42 4.91 -8.94
CA LEU A 43 4.08 3.69 -9.45
C LEU A 43 5.46 3.46 -8.80
N ALA A 44 6.13 4.50 -8.28
CA ALA A 44 7.38 4.33 -7.52
C ALA A 44 7.15 3.58 -6.21
N HIS A 45 6.07 3.90 -5.48
CA HIS A 45 5.67 3.19 -4.26
C HIS A 45 5.39 1.71 -4.56
N LEU A 46 4.65 1.42 -5.63
CA LEU A 46 4.41 0.03 -6.04
C LEU A 46 5.73 -0.71 -6.33
N ALA A 47 6.69 -0.05 -6.97
CA ALA A 47 7.99 -0.64 -7.25
C ALA A 47 8.78 -0.94 -5.97
N GLU A 48 8.86 0.01 -5.05
CA GLU A 48 9.49 -0.17 -3.72
C GLU A 48 8.81 -1.32 -2.95
N LEU A 49 7.48 -1.40 -3.01
CA LEU A 49 6.70 -2.46 -2.38
C LEU A 49 6.99 -3.83 -3.00
N PHE A 50 7.08 -3.92 -4.33
CA PHE A 50 7.46 -5.16 -5.02
C PHE A 50 8.93 -5.56 -4.78
N GLU A 51 9.83 -4.60 -4.57
CA GLU A 51 11.22 -4.89 -4.18
C GLU A 51 11.27 -5.54 -2.79
N HIS A 52 10.53 -4.99 -1.81
CA HIS A 52 10.40 -5.60 -0.48
C HIS A 52 9.77 -6.99 -0.54
N LEU A 53 8.86 -7.22 -1.49
CA LEU A 53 8.14 -8.48 -1.65
C LEU A 53 8.83 -9.51 -2.55
N ALA A 54 9.89 -9.13 -3.27
CA ALA A 54 10.59 -10.01 -4.21
C ALA A 54 11.04 -11.37 -3.60
N PRO A 55 11.53 -11.44 -2.34
CA PRO A 55 11.89 -12.72 -1.72
C PRO A 55 10.71 -13.67 -1.49
N TYR A 56 9.47 -13.17 -1.51
CA TYR A 56 8.24 -13.91 -1.17
C TYR A 56 7.40 -14.28 -2.39
N ARG A 57 7.94 -14.17 -3.61
CA ARG A 57 7.23 -14.54 -4.83
C ARG A 57 6.83 -16.02 -4.92
N ALA A 58 7.46 -16.88 -4.13
CA ALA A 58 7.17 -18.30 -4.06
C ALA A 58 6.11 -18.67 -3.00
N GLU A 59 5.53 -17.68 -2.31
CA GLU A 59 4.48 -17.94 -1.32
C GLU A 59 3.23 -18.57 -1.94
N PRO A 60 2.56 -19.51 -1.25
CA PRO A 60 1.34 -20.15 -1.77
C PRO A 60 0.25 -19.14 -2.15
N LEU A 61 0.15 -18.04 -1.39
CA LEU A 61 -0.82 -16.98 -1.61
C LEU A 61 -0.21 -15.74 -2.29
N TRP A 62 0.91 -15.89 -3.00
CA TRP A 62 1.48 -14.81 -3.81
C TRP A 62 0.44 -14.12 -4.71
N PRO A 63 -0.46 -14.82 -5.43
CA PRO A 63 -1.46 -14.15 -6.26
C PRO A 63 -2.38 -13.22 -5.46
N ALA A 64 -2.68 -13.52 -4.19
CA ALA A 64 -3.47 -12.65 -3.34
C ALA A 64 -2.68 -11.41 -2.88
N ILE A 65 -1.41 -11.60 -2.50
CA ILE A 65 -0.50 -10.50 -2.13
C ILE A 65 -0.36 -9.54 -3.31
N GLU A 66 -0.09 -10.09 -4.50
CA GLU A 66 0.09 -9.29 -5.70
C GLU A 66 -1.16 -8.47 -6.05
N LEU A 67 -2.34 -9.10 -6.05
CA LEU A 67 -3.60 -8.39 -6.28
C LEU A 67 -3.86 -7.29 -5.23
N ALA A 68 -3.49 -7.52 -3.97
CA ALA A 68 -3.59 -6.52 -2.92
C ALA A 68 -2.65 -5.34 -3.17
N VAL A 69 -1.39 -5.59 -3.57
CA VAL A 69 -0.42 -4.56 -3.94
C VAL A 69 -0.96 -3.66 -5.04
N TRP A 70 -1.49 -4.23 -6.14
CA TRP A 70 -2.02 -3.43 -7.23
C TRP A 70 -3.23 -2.57 -6.81
N ALA A 71 -4.04 -3.07 -5.86
CA ALA A 71 -5.31 -2.46 -5.52
C ALA A 71 -5.28 -1.51 -4.32
N HIS A 72 -4.36 -1.66 -3.35
CA HIS A 72 -4.55 -1.07 -2.01
C HIS A 72 -4.81 0.44 -1.99
N ASP A 73 -4.07 1.20 -2.80
CA ASP A 73 -4.24 2.66 -2.94
C ASP A 73 -4.72 3.08 -4.33
N VAL A 74 -5.37 2.18 -5.07
CA VAL A 74 -5.86 2.50 -6.42
C VAL A 74 -6.92 3.61 -6.39
N VAL A 75 -7.69 3.71 -5.31
CA VAL A 75 -8.53 4.88 -5.01
C VAL A 75 -7.87 5.70 -3.91
N TYR A 76 -7.55 6.96 -4.20
CA TYR A 76 -6.85 7.84 -3.25
C TYR A 76 -7.27 9.30 -3.40
N ALA A 77 -8.18 9.74 -2.52
CA ALA A 77 -8.75 11.09 -2.55
C ALA A 77 -8.66 11.79 -1.18
N THR A 78 -7.45 12.14 -0.77
CA THR A 78 -7.09 12.76 0.53
C THR A 78 -7.80 14.09 0.85
N THR A 79 -8.20 14.86 -0.16
CA THR A 79 -8.82 16.18 0.04
C THR A 79 -10.36 16.15 0.03
N LEU A 80 -10.97 14.98 -0.15
CA LEU A 80 -12.42 14.82 -0.17
C LEU A 80 -12.97 14.42 1.21
N PRO A 81 -14.22 14.79 1.56
CA PRO A 81 -14.82 14.43 2.86
C PRO A 81 -14.85 12.92 3.13
N ASP A 82 -14.92 12.11 2.08
CA ASP A 82 -15.01 10.66 2.09
C ASP A 82 -13.65 9.96 1.91
N HIS A 83 -12.54 10.66 2.13
CA HIS A 83 -11.19 10.07 2.10
C HIS A 83 -11.02 8.84 3.02
N ALA A 84 -11.78 8.77 4.12
CA ALA A 84 -11.80 7.62 5.03
C ALA A 84 -12.38 6.33 4.40
N GLU A 85 -12.97 6.43 3.20
CA GLU A 85 -13.51 5.30 2.43
C GLU A 85 -12.56 4.84 1.32
N ASN A 86 -11.35 5.40 1.20
CA ASN A 86 -10.39 5.05 0.15
C ASN A 86 -10.11 3.55 0.11
N GLU A 87 -9.79 2.92 1.24
CA GLU A 87 -9.46 1.49 1.32
C GLU A 87 -10.67 0.62 0.95
N ALA A 88 -11.87 1.01 1.40
CA ALA A 88 -13.11 0.31 1.06
C ALA A 88 -13.40 0.40 -0.44
N ARG A 89 -13.17 1.56 -1.06
CA ARG A 89 -13.35 1.77 -2.51
C ARG A 89 -12.29 1.05 -3.32
N SER A 90 -11.04 1.04 -2.88
CA SER A 90 -9.95 0.27 -3.46
C SER A 90 -10.25 -1.23 -3.46
N ALA A 91 -10.74 -1.76 -2.33
CA ALA A 91 -11.14 -3.16 -2.21
C ALA A 91 -12.31 -3.49 -3.16
N GLN A 92 -13.33 -2.63 -3.25
CA GLN A 92 -14.44 -2.80 -4.17
C GLN A 92 -13.99 -2.72 -5.64
N TRP A 93 -13.08 -1.79 -5.96
CA TRP A 93 -12.52 -1.63 -7.30
C TRP A 93 -11.85 -2.92 -7.78
N LEU A 94 -11.07 -3.59 -6.94
CA LEU A 94 -10.43 -4.87 -7.25
C LEU A 94 -11.45 -5.92 -7.72
N VAL A 95 -12.56 -6.06 -6.98
CA VAL A 95 -13.62 -7.02 -7.33
C VAL A 95 -14.30 -6.63 -8.64
N GLN A 96 -14.61 -5.34 -8.83
CA GLN A 96 -15.26 -4.84 -10.04
C GLN A 96 -14.40 -5.04 -11.30
N ILE A 97 -13.10 -4.79 -11.21
CA ILE A 97 -12.15 -5.01 -12.30
C ILE A 97 -12.07 -6.50 -12.66
N ALA A 98 -11.96 -7.36 -11.64
CA ALA A 98 -11.94 -8.80 -11.85
C ALA A 98 -13.22 -9.31 -12.55
N GLN A 99 -14.38 -8.80 -12.14
CA GLN A 99 -15.67 -9.16 -12.72
C GLN A 99 -15.85 -8.63 -14.14
N THR A 100 -15.40 -7.40 -14.42
CA THR A 100 -15.68 -6.72 -15.70
C THR A 100 -14.69 -7.11 -16.79
N HIS A 101 -13.41 -7.30 -16.44
CA HIS A 101 -12.33 -7.38 -17.42
C HIS A 101 -11.59 -8.72 -17.45
N CYS A 102 -11.60 -9.51 -16.38
CA CYS A 102 -10.96 -10.82 -16.39
C CYS A 102 -11.85 -11.89 -17.06
N THR A 103 -11.23 -12.94 -17.58
CA THR A 103 -11.97 -14.06 -18.18
C THR A 103 -12.65 -14.91 -17.11
N GLU A 104 -13.68 -15.65 -17.50
CA GLU A 104 -14.35 -16.60 -16.59
C GLU A 104 -13.40 -17.68 -16.05
N GLY A 105 -12.45 -18.14 -16.89
CA GLY A 105 -11.41 -19.07 -16.46
C GLY A 105 -10.53 -18.49 -15.36
N TRP A 106 -10.07 -17.24 -15.55
CA TRP A 106 -9.25 -16.54 -14.55
C TRP A 106 -10.01 -16.33 -13.25
N ARG A 107 -11.28 -15.86 -13.32
CA ARG A 107 -12.11 -15.62 -12.14
C ARG A 107 -12.32 -16.88 -11.30
N ARG A 108 -12.58 -18.03 -11.94
CA ARG A 108 -12.73 -19.30 -11.21
C ARG A 108 -11.42 -19.73 -10.55
N ALA A 109 -10.29 -19.56 -11.23
CA ALA A 109 -8.98 -19.91 -10.70
C ALA A 109 -8.51 -18.98 -9.55
N HIS A 110 -8.94 -17.72 -9.54
CA HIS A 110 -8.50 -16.69 -8.59
C HIS A 110 -9.57 -16.25 -7.59
N ALA A 111 -10.71 -16.95 -7.50
CA ALA A 111 -11.82 -16.54 -6.64
C ALA A 111 -11.40 -16.36 -5.17
N SER A 112 -10.64 -17.31 -4.62
CA SER A 112 -10.09 -17.21 -3.26
C SER A 112 -9.07 -16.08 -3.15
N HIS A 113 -8.17 -15.93 -4.12
CA HIS A 113 -7.15 -14.88 -4.13
C HIS A 113 -7.76 -13.47 -4.15
N VAL A 114 -8.79 -13.22 -4.96
CA VAL A 114 -9.50 -11.94 -5.00
C VAL A 114 -10.18 -11.66 -3.66
N SER A 115 -10.79 -12.67 -3.04
CA SER A 115 -11.44 -12.52 -1.74
C SER A 115 -10.42 -12.18 -0.63
N ILE A 116 -9.28 -12.85 -0.62
CA ILE A 116 -8.20 -12.59 0.35
C ILE A 116 -7.63 -11.19 0.10
N ALA A 117 -7.27 -10.87 -1.15
CA ALA A 117 -6.73 -9.57 -1.54
C ALA A 117 -7.67 -8.42 -1.18
N HIS A 118 -8.98 -8.56 -1.42
CA HIS A 118 -9.98 -7.56 -0.99
C HIS A 118 -9.90 -7.29 0.52
N ALA A 119 -9.85 -8.34 1.33
CA ALA A 119 -9.77 -8.18 2.78
C ALA A 119 -8.39 -7.68 3.26
N LEU A 120 -7.30 -7.99 2.56
CA LEU A 120 -5.99 -7.40 2.79
C LEU A 120 -5.97 -5.89 2.50
N VAL A 121 -6.58 -5.46 1.39
CA VAL A 121 -6.73 -4.04 1.07
C VAL A 121 -7.49 -3.32 2.18
N LEU A 122 -8.59 -3.88 2.68
CA LEU A 122 -9.32 -3.30 3.83
C LEU A 122 -8.46 -3.21 5.09
N ALA A 123 -7.57 -4.19 5.32
CA ALA A 123 -6.71 -4.25 6.50
C ALA A 123 -5.65 -3.13 6.53
N THR A 124 -5.33 -2.52 5.38
CA THR A 124 -4.41 -1.37 5.31
C THR A 124 -4.92 -0.15 6.07
N LYS A 125 -6.24 0.00 6.26
CA LYS A 125 -6.81 1.14 7.00
C LYS A 125 -6.28 1.27 8.44
N ALA A 126 -6.00 0.13 9.08
CA ALA A 126 -5.49 0.07 10.44
C ALA A 126 -4.12 -0.63 10.54
N HIS A 127 -3.55 -1.03 9.40
CA HIS A 127 -2.40 -1.93 9.28
C HIS A 127 -2.47 -3.13 10.24
N ARG A 128 -3.66 -3.72 10.38
CA ARG A 128 -3.90 -4.89 11.25
C ARG A 128 -4.74 -5.91 10.53
N LEU A 129 -4.35 -7.18 10.63
CA LEU A 129 -5.16 -8.26 10.08
C LEU A 129 -6.46 -8.42 10.87
N PRO A 130 -7.59 -8.68 10.19
CA PRO A 130 -8.84 -9.03 10.85
C PRO A 130 -8.70 -10.33 11.65
N ASP A 131 -9.33 -10.42 12.82
CA ASP A 131 -9.34 -11.65 13.64
C ASP A 131 -9.86 -12.87 12.88
N ALA A 132 -10.76 -12.65 11.91
CA ALA A 132 -11.30 -13.69 11.03
C ALA A 132 -10.22 -14.42 10.21
N PHE A 133 -9.06 -13.79 9.99
CA PHE A 133 -7.92 -14.42 9.31
C PHE A 133 -7.22 -15.45 10.22
N GLY A 134 -7.48 -15.41 11.54
CA GLY A 134 -6.88 -16.26 12.57
C GLY A 134 -7.03 -17.77 12.37
N ALA A 135 -7.95 -18.22 11.51
CA ALA A 135 -8.20 -19.64 11.25
C ALA A 135 -7.25 -20.27 10.22
N ASP A 136 -6.62 -19.46 9.34
CA ASP A 136 -5.77 -19.95 8.25
C ASP A 136 -4.35 -19.38 8.38
N PRO A 137 -3.33 -20.22 8.69
CA PRO A 137 -1.95 -19.77 8.86
C PRO A 137 -1.33 -19.15 7.59
N ASP A 138 -1.68 -19.65 6.40
CA ASP A 138 -1.12 -19.15 5.14
C ASP A 138 -1.68 -17.77 4.84
N VAL A 139 -2.98 -17.57 5.06
CA VAL A 139 -3.64 -16.26 4.91
C VAL A 139 -3.07 -15.24 5.91
N GLN A 140 -2.84 -15.64 7.17
CA GLN A 140 -2.17 -14.78 8.15
C GLN A 140 -0.78 -14.40 7.69
N ARG A 141 0.01 -15.37 7.22
CA ARG A 141 1.39 -15.11 6.80
C ARG A 141 1.44 -14.17 5.61
N ALA A 142 0.63 -14.43 4.58
CA ALA A 142 0.51 -13.57 3.41
C ALA A 142 0.10 -12.14 3.79
N GLY A 143 -0.87 -12.01 4.69
CA GLY A 143 -1.34 -10.73 5.15
C GLY A 143 -0.31 -9.94 5.95
N ARG A 144 0.44 -10.59 6.85
CA ARG A 144 1.50 -9.93 7.64
C ARG A 144 2.62 -9.46 6.72
N ILE A 145 3.05 -10.29 5.77
CA ILE A 145 4.08 -9.92 4.79
C ILE A 145 3.64 -8.71 3.95
N PHE A 146 2.40 -8.71 3.45
CA PHE A 146 1.88 -7.60 2.66
C PHE A 146 1.81 -6.28 3.47
N LEU A 147 1.18 -6.31 4.65
CA LEU A 147 1.03 -5.11 5.50
C LEU A 147 2.38 -4.58 5.99
N ASP A 148 3.30 -5.47 6.36
CA ASP A 148 4.63 -5.08 6.81
C ASP A 148 5.48 -4.50 5.67
N ALA A 149 5.34 -5.04 4.45
CA ALA A 149 6.00 -4.47 3.28
C ALA A 149 5.50 -3.05 2.97
N ASP A 150 4.20 -2.79 3.12
CA ASP A 150 3.62 -1.45 2.96
C ASP A 150 4.14 -0.46 4.03
N LEU A 151 4.37 -0.94 5.26
CA LEU A 151 4.97 -0.14 6.34
C LEU A 151 6.50 0.00 6.26
N ALA A 152 7.19 -0.70 5.35
CA ALA A 152 8.64 -0.76 5.33
C ALA A 152 9.31 0.61 5.10
N ILE A 153 8.61 1.57 4.48
CA ILE A 153 9.05 2.97 4.35
C ILE A 153 9.42 3.60 5.69
N LEU A 154 8.79 3.18 6.79
CA LEU A 154 9.10 3.67 8.13
C LEU A 154 10.52 3.29 8.56
N ALA A 155 11.09 2.22 8.01
CA ALA A 155 12.46 1.79 8.27
C ALA A 155 13.49 2.34 7.25
N ALA A 156 13.08 3.24 6.35
CA ALA A 156 13.95 3.79 5.32
C ALA A 156 15.07 4.68 5.89
N ALA A 157 16.08 4.94 5.05
CA ALA A 157 17.13 5.90 5.35
C ALA A 157 16.55 7.31 5.60
N PRO A 158 17.19 8.16 6.42
CA PRO A 158 16.64 9.45 6.83
C PRO A 158 16.21 10.36 5.68
N ASP A 159 16.92 10.34 4.56
CA ASP A 159 16.64 11.22 3.41
C ASP A 159 15.36 10.77 2.69
N ARG A 160 15.23 9.45 2.45
CA ARG A 160 14.02 8.86 1.87
C ARG A 160 12.80 9.03 2.78
N LEU A 161 12.98 8.87 4.10
CA LEU A 161 11.90 9.10 5.07
C LEU A 161 11.40 10.56 5.03
N ARG A 162 12.32 11.54 4.91
CA ARG A 162 11.95 12.96 4.77
C ARG A 162 11.22 13.22 3.47
N GLU A 163 11.63 12.59 2.37
CA GLU A 163 10.92 12.68 1.09
C GLU A 163 9.50 12.11 1.18
N TYR A 164 9.35 10.94 1.80
CA TYR A 164 8.06 10.31 2.08
C TYR A 164 7.15 11.28 2.83
N ASP A 165 7.60 11.83 3.96
CA ASP A 165 6.74 12.66 4.80
C ASP A 165 6.33 13.98 4.11
N ARG A 166 7.26 14.59 3.36
CA ARG A 166 6.96 15.77 2.52
C ARG A 166 5.99 15.44 1.40
N ALA A 167 6.08 14.25 0.81
CA ALA A 167 5.17 13.80 -0.23
C ALA A 167 3.75 13.59 0.33
N ILE A 168 3.60 12.97 1.50
CA ILE A 168 2.30 12.84 2.17
C ILE A 168 1.67 14.22 2.44
N ALA A 169 2.43 15.21 2.92
CA ALA A 169 1.89 16.56 3.11
C ALA A 169 1.34 17.16 1.81
N ARG A 170 2.05 17.00 0.68
CA ARG A 170 1.59 17.47 -0.63
C ARG A 170 0.34 16.76 -1.12
N GLU A 171 0.21 15.45 -0.87
CA GLU A 171 -0.99 14.70 -1.20
C GLU A 171 -2.23 15.24 -0.47
N TRP A 172 -2.06 15.77 0.73
CA TRP A 172 -3.12 16.46 1.49
C TRP A 172 -3.26 17.94 1.14
N ALA A 173 -2.71 18.37 0.00
CA ALA A 173 -2.67 19.76 -0.45
C ALA A 173 -2.06 20.73 0.59
N GLN A 174 -1.11 20.26 1.38
CA GLN A 174 -0.38 21.07 2.36
C GLN A 174 0.99 21.48 1.81
N ASP A 175 1.47 22.63 2.25
CA ASP A 175 2.88 22.98 2.14
C ASP A 175 3.67 22.05 3.08
N PRO A 176 4.62 21.23 2.57
CA PRO A 176 5.42 20.34 3.42
C PRO A 176 6.36 21.09 4.39
N ASP A 177 6.69 22.35 4.12
CA ASP A 177 7.55 23.18 4.98
C ASP A 177 6.74 24.00 5.99
N ALA A 178 5.45 24.21 5.74
CA ALA A 178 4.55 24.98 6.61
C ALA A 178 3.10 24.46 6.58
N PRO A 179 2.84 23.21 7.00
CA PRO A 179 1.50 22.62 6.95
C PRO A 179 0.54 23.27 7.95
N SER A 180 -0.77 23.23 7.65
CA SER A 180 -1.80 23.75 8.55
C SER A 180 -1.83 23.03 9.90
N ALA A 181 -2.29 23.71 10.96
CA ALA A 181 -2.41 23.11 12.29
C ALA A 181 -3.30 21.85 12.30
N ALA A 182 -4.38 21.85 11.54
CA ALA A 182 -5.28 20.70 11.42
C ALA A 182 -4.56 19.48 10.83
N PHE A 183 -3.79 19.66 9.75
CA PHE A 183 -2.99 18.59 9.18
C PHE A 183 -1.92 18.09 10.16
N ARG A 184 -1.21 19.00 10.85
CA ARG A 184 -0.19 18.61 11.84
C ARG A 184 -0.77 17.70 12.93
N ILE A 185 -1.94 18.05 13.46
CA ILE A 185 -2.64 17.24 14.48
C ILE A 185 -3.00 15.86 13.92
N GLY A 186 -3.67 15.79 12.76
CA GLY A 186 -4.08 14.52 12.17
C GLY A 186 -2.90 13.63 11.77
N ARG A 187 -1.86 14.21 11.18
CA ARG A 187 -0.64 13.50 10.81
C ARG A 187 0.10 12.95 12.03
N ARG A 188 0.21 13.74 13.09
CA ARG A 188 0.78 13.29 14.37
C ARG A 188 -0.01 12.11 14.94
N GLN A 189 -1.34 12.21 14.98
CA GLN A 189 -2.21 11.13 15.48
C GLN A 189 -2.05 9.83 14.68
N ALA A 190 -1.96 9.91 13.35
CA ALA A 190 -1.72 8.74 12.52
C ALA A 190 -0.35 8.08 12.81
N LEU A 191 0.70 8.89 12.99
CA LEU A 191 2.04 8.40 13.33
C LEU A 191 2.09 7.80 14.75
N GLU A 192 1.42 8.43 15.71
CA GLU A 192 1.28 7.91 17.08
C GLU A 192 0.52 6.56 17.08
N HIS A 193 -0.55 6.44 16.30
CA HIS A 193 -1.30 5.18 16.16
C HIS A 193 -0.42 4.04 15.65
N LEU A 194 0.40 4.28 14.61
CA LEU A 194 1.36 3.29 14.12
C LEU A 194 2.43 2.99 15.19
N ARG A 195 2.92 4.01 15.89
CA ARG A 195 3.95 3.87 16.92
C ARG A 195 3.51 3.07 18.14
N GLU A 196 2.22 3.06 18.44
CA GLU A 196 1.59 2.27 19.50
C GLU A 196 1.44 0.78 19.15
N GLN A 197 1.58 0.40 17.88
CA GLN A 197 1.51 -1.00 17.49
C GLN A 197 2.68 -1.80 18.05
N ASP A 198 2.35 -2.92 18.71
CA ASP A 198 3.30 -3.86 19.28
C ASP A 198 2.84 -5.30 19.02
N PRO A 199 3.55 -6.06 18.17
CA PRO A 199 4.70 -5.62 17.38
C PRO A 199 4.30 -4.64 16.25
N LEU A 200 5.22 -3.76 15.83
CA LEU A 200 5.00 -2.83 14.69
C LEU A 200 4.98 -3.58 13.36
N PHE A 201 5.97 -4.47 13.15
CA PHE A 201 5.99 -5.42 12.05
C PHE A 201 5.57 -6.79 12.59
N GLN A 202 4.55 -7.41 12.00
CA GLN A 202 3.90 -8.61 12.53
C GLN A 202 4.54 -9.91 12.04
N SER A 203 5.28 -9.87 10.94
CA SER A 203 6.02 -10.98 10.34
C SER A 203 7.42 -11.09 10.95
N ALA A 204 7.96 -12.32 10.96
CA ALA A 204 9.32 -12.55 11.46
C ALA A 204 10.37 -11.91 10.53
N GLU A 205 10.03 -11.78 9.26
CA GLU A 205 10.88 -11.30 8.19
C GLU A 205 11.12 -9.78 8.26
N PHE A 206 10.09 -9.02 8.64
CA PHE A 206 10.17 -7.57 8.80
C PHE A 206 10.45 -7.13 10.24
N ALA A 207 10.30 -8.02 11.23
CA ALA A 207 10.61 -7.72 12.63
C ALA A 207 11.99 -7.04 12.86
N PRO A 208 13.10 -7.40 12.16
CA PRO A 208 14.38 -6.73 12.30
C PRO A 208 14.38 -5.22 11.95
N LEU A 209 13.39 -4.74 11.20
CA LEU A 209 13.24 -3.33 10.83
C LEU A 209 12.68 -2.47 11.97
N THR A 210 12.01 -3.09 12.95
CA THR A 210 11.31 -2.41 14.05
C THR A 210 12.16 -1.36 14.77
N PRO A 211 13.43 -1.61 15.13
CA PRO A 211 14.23 -0.61 15.85
C PRO A 211 14.47 0.67 15.05
N VAL A 212 14.68 0.54 13.73
CA VAL A 212 14.85 1.71 12.84
C VAL A 212 13.52 2.42 12.68
N ALA A 213 12.45 1.68 12.38
CA ALA A 213 11.11 2.24 12.19
C ALA A 213 10.60 3.00 13.41
N ARG A 214 10.81 2.50 14.63
CA ARG A 214 10.43 3.20 15.86
C ARG A 214 11.18 4.52 16.04
N ARG A 215 12.50 4.57 15.77
CA ARG A 215 13.27 5.82 15.84
C ARG A 215 12.81 6.85 14.79
N ASN A 216 12.48 6.36 13.60
CA ASN A 216 11.97 7.17 12.51
C ASN A 216 10.58 7.75 12.85
N LEU A 217 9.65 6.91 13.33
CA LEU A 217 8.34 7.35 13.84
C LEU A 217 8.48 8.40 14.94
N ASP A 218 9.33 8.16 15.95
CA ASP A 218 9.58 9.13 17.03
C ASP A 218 10.10 10.48 16.49
N THR A 219 10.89 10.44 15.41
CA THR A 219 11.40 11.65 14.74
C THR A 219 10.28 12.40 14.00
N LEU A 220 9.45 11.69 13.24
CA LEU A 220 8.31 12.28 12.54
C LEU A 220 7.28 12.87 13.53
N ILE A 221 6.94 12.14 14.60
CA ILE A 221 6.02 12.62 15.65
C ILE A 221 6.51 13.94 16.25
N ARG A 222 7.81 14.04 16.58
CA ARG A 222 8.40 15.30 17.10
C ARG A 222 8.34 16.45 16.09
N ALA A 223 8.42 16.18 14.79
CA ALA A 223 8.34 17.22 13.75
C ALA A 223 6.93 17.85 13.66
N TYR A 224 5.90 17.10 14.05
CA TYR A 224 4.48 17.52 14.07
C TYR A 224 3.97 17.96 15.46
N ALA A 225 4.82 17.96 16.48
CA ALA A 225 4.51 18.46 17.81
C ALA A 225 4.51 20.00 17.91
#